data_AF-A0A7I9Y438-F1
#
_entry.id   AF-A0A7I9Y438-F1
#
_cell.length_a   1.000
_cell.length_b   1.000
_cell.length_c   1.000
_cell.angle_alpha   90.00
_cell.angle_beta   90.00
_cell.angle_gamma   90.00
#
_symmetry.space_group_name_H-M   'P 1'
#
loop_
_entity.id
_entity.type
_entity.pdbx_description
1 polymer ?
#
loop_
_entity_poly.entity_id
_entity_poly.type
_entity_poly.pdbx_seq_one_letter_code
_entity_poly.pdbx_strand_id
1 'polypeptide(L)'
;MPEELGAHADAAREREAALATRLHTTTQLDRAFVATLRGAAQVALRGRRRLDGIEAEIREALANQQALALDTPAGARQFQQFLTVKTRDIHRVIADTVADSHARAAAVRSLGGGYTVKGPRAPGVKAFDHTFKRSPASADERRLNQIDAFKQVFGRAPVSASDWTTAAALDPTTYDPKFQGVDSEIRVARIDPVPGQGVVRASQWIEQPWVNRLGSHDAGNDRGPNPRFDPEDTKVTTYIDYDNGIVVMRQNPSAELNIDGAPVRVEVGVPQGSVTQAPDGSVRIKYDAANPLAPGVSADPRGPLGSHRLSVNGDLVFTPGPDGVHVDGTRTDYPSLEVYQDLPGGSTRTVLIDPAQAGSTNGPLFNLPFHHEVGIGGKAFAPFDHGGNWNPRFDVRSPLPATDFGPTVAPPAVPSPSGRPGGVPA
;
A
#
# COMPACT_ATOMS: atom_id res chain seq x y z
N MET A 1 -61.29 -38.80 21.26
CA MET A 1 -61.32 -37.33 21.24
C MET A 1 -60.71 -36.61 22.48
N PRO A 2 -60.38 -37.26 23.62
CA PRO A 2 -59.56 -36.61 24.66
C PRO A 2 -58.04 -36.66 24.40
N GLU A 3 -57.56 -37.72 23.73
CA GLU A 3 -56.12 -37.98 23.54
C GLU A 3 -55.45 -37.01 22.55
N GLU A 4 -56.16 -36.57 21.51
CA GLU A 4 -55.64 -35.58 20.54
C GLU A 4 -55.47 -34.19 21.15
N LEU A 5 -56.32 -33.81 22.13
CA LEU A 5 -56.20 -32.53 22.85
C LEU A 5 -54.99 -32.49 23.81
N GLY A 6 -54.60 -33.64 24.39
CA GLY A 6 -53.41 -33.77 25.23
C GLY A 6 -52.11 -33.60 24.44
N ALA A 7 -52.01 -34.22 23.26
CA ALA A 7 -50.84 -34.13 22.39
C ALA A 7 -50.55 -32.70 21.90
N HIS A 8 -51.58 -31.90 21.63
CA HIS A 8 -51.41 -30.49 21.27
C HIS A 8 -50.95 -29.62 22.44
N ALA A 9 -51.45 -29.88 23.65
CA ALA A 9 -51.02 -29.18 24.86
C ALA A 9 -49.56 -29.51 25.25
N ASP A 10 -49.12 -30.74 25.00
CA ASP A 10 -47.72 -31.15 25.22
C ASP A 10 -46.78 -30.52 24.17
N ALA A 11 -47.18 -30.54 22.89
CA ALA A 11 -46.42 -29.87 21.83
C ALA A 11 -46.31 -28.35 22.03
N ALA A 12 -47.34 -27.71 22.61
CA ALA A 12 -47.29 -26.30 22.98
C ALA A 12 -46.29 -26.04 24.12
N ARG A 13 -46.33 -26.86 25.18
CA ARG A 13 -45.38 -26.76 26.31
C ARG A 13 -43.93 -26.99 25.90
N GLU A 14 -43.68 -27.95 25.01
CA GLU A 14 -42.33 -28.19 24.45
C GLU A 14 -41.82 -26.99 23.65
N ARG A 15 -42.69 -26.34 22.85
CA ARG A 15 -42.34 -25.12 22.12
C ARG A 15 -42.07 -23.94 23.05
N GLU A 16 -42.87 -23.77 24.09
CA GLU A 16 -42.66 -22.74 25.11
C GLU A 16 -41.34 -22.94 25.86
N ALA A 17 -41.02 -24.17 26.25
CA ALA A 17 -39.74 -24.50 26.89
C ALA A 17 -38.53 -24.25 25.96
N ALA A 18 -38.66 -24.58 24.67
CA ALA A 18 -37.64 -24.30 23.67
C ALA A 18 -37.45 -22.79 23.43
N LEU A 19 -38.55 -22.02 23.42
CA LEU A 19 -38.54 -20.55 23.33
C LEU A 19 -37.88 -19.91 24.56
N ALA A 20 -38.24 -20.36 25.77
CA ALA A 20 -37.66 -19.88 27.01
C ALA A 20 -36.15 -20.14 27.07
N THR A 21 -35.72 -21.33 26.65
CA THR A 21 -34.30 -21.70 26.56
C THR A 21 -33.57 -20.79 25.56
N ARG A 22 -34.15 -20.57 24.37
CA ARG A 22 -33.58 -19.69 23.34
C ARG A 22 -33.42 -18.25 23.85
N LEU A 23 -34.46 -17.69 24.46
CA LEU A 23 -34.43 -16.34 25.02
C LEU A 23 -33.35 -16.21 26.11
N HIS A 24 -33.22 -17.22 26.97
CA HIS A 24 -32.18 -17.25 27.99
C HIS A 24 -30.78 -17.24 27.38
N THR A 25 -30.53 -18.09 26.38
CA THR A 25 -29.24 -18.16 25.66
C THR A 25 -28.92 -16.84 24.96
N THR A 26 -29.87 -16.26 24.22
CA THR A 26 -29.67 -14.97 23.54
C THR A 26 -29.36 -13.85 24.53
N THR A 27 -30.07 -13.78 25.65
CA THR A 27 -29.81 -12.76 26.70
C THR A 27 -28.41 -12.90 27.31
N GLN A 28 -27.91 -14.12 27.47
CA GLN A 28 -26.54 -14.35 27.95
C GLN A 28 -25.49 -13.93 26.91
N LEU A 29 -25.71 -14.23 25.63
CA LEU A 29 -24.84 -13.84 24.53
C LEU A 29 -24.78 -12.31 24.37
N ASP A 30 -25.92 -11.62 24.48
CA ASP A 30 -26.00 -10.16 24.42
C ASP A 30 -25.20 -9.51 25.55
N ARG A 31 -25.31 -10.05 26.78
CA ARG A 31 -24.53 -9.55 27.92
C ARG A 31 -23.02 -9.73 27.71
N ALA A 32 -22.60 -10.90 27.20
CA ALA A 32 -21.20 -11.18 26.91
C ALA A 32 -20.65 -10.27 25.79
N PHE A 33 -21.47 -9.99 24.78
CA PHE A 33 -21.15 -9.08 23.69
C PHE A 33 -20.96 -7.65 24.20
N VAL A 34 -21.92 -7.11 24.94
CA VAL A 34 -21.86 -5.75 25.52
C VAL A 34 -20.67 -5.60 26.47
N ALA A 35 -20.37 -6.63 27.29
CA ALA A 35 -19.21 -6.62 28.17
C ALA A 35 -17.88 -6.57 27.38
N THR A 36 -17.77 -7.36 26.30
CA THR A 36 -16.60 -7.37 25.42
C THR A 36 -16.39 -6.01 24.76
N LEU A 37 -17.45 -5.39 24.24
CA LEU A 37 -17.41 -4.06 23.63
C LEU A 37 -17.02 -2.97 24.64
N ARG A 38 -17.60 -2.98 25.84
CA ARG A 38 -17.23 -2.00 26.89
C ARG A 38 -15.76 -2.14 27.28
N GLY A 39 -15.25 -3.37 27.38
CA GLY A 39 -13.83 -3.61 27.63
C GLY A 39 -12.92 -3.07 26.52
N ALA A 40 -13.29 -3.28 25.25
CA ALA A 40 -12.54 -2.74 24.10
C ALA A 40 -12.49 -1.21 24.15
N ALA A 41 -13.63 -0.55 24.39
CA ALA A 41 -13.70 0.90 24.49
C ALA A 41 -12.84 1.45 25.64
N GLN A 42 -12.80 0.77 26.78
CA GLN A 42 -11.96 1.18 27.91
C GLN A 42 -10.47 1.08 27.60
N VAL A 43 -10.02 0.02 26.91
CA VAL A 43 -8.61 -0.14 26.52
C VAL A 43 -8.22 0.91 25.49
N ALA A 44 -9.07 1.16 24.48
CA ALA A 44 -8.85 2.22 23.50
C ALA A 44 -8.75 3.61 24.15
N LEU A 45 -9.62 3.92 25.11
CA LEU A 45 -9.56 5.19 25.87
C LEU A 45 -8.29 5.31 26.72
N ARG A 46 -7.80 4.20 27.32
CA ARG A 46 -6.53 4.20 28.04
C ARG A 46 -5.34 4.40 27.11
N GLY A 47 -5.33 3.73 25.97
CA GLY A 47 -4.31 3.90 24.93
C GLY A 47 -4.25 5.35 24.48
N ARG A 48 -5.40 5.96 24.17
CA ARG A 48 -5.50 7.38 23.83
C ARG A 48 -4.93 8.29 24.91
N ARG A 49 -5.36 8.14 26.17
CA ARG A 49 -4.82 8.95 27.28
C ARG A 49 -3.30 8.82 27.43
N ARG A 50 -2.75 7.64 27.15
CA ARG A 50 -1.30 7.43 27.20
C ARG A 50 -0.59 8.13 26.05
N LEU A 51 -1.17 8.10 24.84
CA LEU A 51 -0.66 8.87 23.69
C LEU A 51 -0.73 10.37 23.95
N ASP A 52 -1.83 10.88 24.51
CA ASP A 52 -1.97 12.29 24.91
C ASP A 52 -0.89 12.68 25.94
N GLY A 53 -0.57 11.77 26.88
CA GLY A 53 0.52 11.96 27.85
C GLY A 53 1.90 12.03 27.19
N ILE A 54 2.17 11.15 26.23
CA ILE A 54 3.44 11.18 25.46
C ILE A 54 3.55 12.46 24.64
N GLU A 55 2.46 12.92 24.03
CA GLU A 55 2.41 14.20 23.32
C GLU A 55 2.73 15.37 24.27
N ALA A 56 2.13 15.39 25.46
CA ALA A 56 2.42 16.41 26.46
C ALA A 56 3.90 16.41 26.88
N GLU A 57 4.50 15.24 27.11
CA GLU A 57 5.92 15.10 27.44
C GLU A 57 6.83 15.61 26.30
N ILE A 58 6.47 15.39 25.04
CA ILE A 58 7.20 15.92 23.87
C ILE A 58 7.07 17.44 23.80
N ARG A 59 5.86 17.98 23.98
CA ARG A 59 5.62 19.44 23.97
C ARG A 59 6.36 20.14 25.10
N GLU A 60 6.38 19.55 26.29
CA GLU A 60 7.13 20.07 27.44
C GLU A 60 8.65 20.08 27.17
N ALA A 61 9.18 19.01 26.57
CA ALA A 61 10.58 18.97 26.15
C ALA A 61 10.89 20.10 25.15
N LEU A 62 10.03 20.30 24.14
CA LEU A 62 10.19 21.36 23.14
C LEU A 62 10.03 22.77 23.73
N ALA A 63 9.19 22.97 24.73
CA ALA A 63 9.06 24.26 25.42
C ALA A 63 10.34 24.65 26.18
N ASN A 64 11.15 23.66 26.57
CA ASN A 64 12.42 23.82 27.28
C ASN A 64 13.64 23.75 26.32
N GLN A 65 13.51 24.26 25.10
CA GLN A 65 14.56 24.25 24.06
C GLN A 65 15.94 24.76 24.53
N GLN A 66 15.97 25.79 25.38
CA GLN A 66 17.22 26.36 25.93
C GLN A 66 17.91 25.38 26.91
N ALA A 67 17.15 24.54 27.61
CA ALA A 67 17.71 23.52 28.51
C ALA A 67 18.23 22.28 27.74
N LEU A 68 17.74 22.06 26.51
CA LEU A 68 18.15 20.96 25.64
C LEU A 68 19.43 21.24 24.84
N ALA A 69 19.93 22.49 24.81
CA ALA A 69 21.13 22.90 24.08
C ALA A 69 21.18 22.33 22.64
N LEU A 70 20.05 22.43 21.92
CA LEU A 70 19.88 21.82 20.58
C LEU A 70 20.83 22.40 19.52
N ASP A 71 21.43 23.56 19.79
CA ASP A 71 22.50 24.19 19.01
C ASP A 71 23.85 23.46 19.15
N THR A 72 23.95 22.53 20.10
CA THR A 72 25.14 21.70 20.30
C THR A 72 24.92 20.27 19.76
N PRO A 73 25.97 19.61 19.23
CA PRO A 73 25.88 18.21 18.83
C PRO A 73 25.51 17.25 19.98
N ALA A 74 25.85 17.60 21.22
CA ALA A 74 25.52 16.80 22.39
C ALA A 74 24.02 16.89 22.75
N GLY A 75 23.46 18.10 22.77
CA GLY A 75 22.04 18.33 23.00
C GLY A 75 21.16 17.73 21.90
N ALA A 76 21.57 17.88 20.64
CA ALA A 76 20.89 17.24 19.51
C ALA A 76 20.83 15.70 19.65
N ARG A 77 21.93 15.05 20.05
CA ARG A 77 21.96 13.60 20.30
C ARG A 77 21.08 13.17 21.47
N GLN A 78 21.07 13.93 22.57
CA GLN A 78 20.21 13.64 23.72
C GLN A 78 18.73 13.76 23.36
N PHE A 79 18.37 14.78 22.58
CA PHE A 79 17.01 14.96 22.10
C PHE A 79 16.60 13.84 21.11
N GLN A 80 17.49 13.40 20.22
CA GLN A 80 17.25 12.23 19.37
C GLN A 80 17.02 10.94 20.19
N GLN A 81 17.77 10.72 21.27
CA GLN A 81 17.57 9.58 22.17
C GLN A 81 16.22 9.67 22.88
N PHE A 82 15.84 10.86 23.37
CA PHE A 82 14.53 11.11 23.97
C PHE A 82 13.40 10.78 22.99
N LEU A 83 13.47 11.29 21.76
CA LEU A 83 12.48 10.99 20.72
C LEU A 83 12.42 9.49 20.40
N THR A 84 13.59 8.82 20.33
CA THR A 84 13.65 7.37 20.12
C THR A 84 12.91 6.58 21.21
N VAL A 85 13.07 7.00 22.48
CA VAL A 85 12.34 6.39 23.61
C VAL A 85 10.84 6.66 23.48
N LYS A 86 10.42 7.89 23.15
CA LYS A 86 8.99 8.21 22.96
C LYS A 86 8.35 7.47 21.80
N THR A 87 9.07 7.28 20.70
CA THR A 87 8.60 6.44 19.58
C THR A 87 8.38 4.99 20.02
N ARG A 88 9.30 4.42 20.81
CA ARG A 88 9.11 3.07 21.38
C ARG A 88 7.92 2.99 22.33
N ASP A 89 7.73 3.99 23.18
CA ASP A 89 6.58 4.06 24.09
C ASP A 89 5.25 4.11 23.31
N ILE A 90 5.19 4.90 22.23
CA ILE A 90 4.03 4.98 21.32
C ILE A 90 3.77 3.61 20.66
N HIS A 91 4.80 2.99 20.09
CA HIS A 91 4.68 1.68 19.46
C HIS A 91 4.14 0.63 20.42
N ARG A 92 4.62 0.63 21.68
CA ARG A 92 4.14 -0.29 22.70
C ARG A 92 2.65 -0.08 23.01
N VAL A 93 2.23 1.17 23.18
CA VAL A 93 0.82 1.51 23.46
C VAL A 93 -0.10 1.07 22.32
N ILE A 94 0.32 1.30 21.08
CA ILE A 94 -0.45 0.90 19.90
C ILE A 94 -0.49 -0.63 19.80
N ALA A 95 0.66 -1.31 19.90
CA ALA A 95 0.74 -2.76 19.82
C ALA A 95 -0.13 -3.45 20.89
N ASP A 96 -0.09 -2.97 22.13
CA ASP A 96 -0.91 -3.50 23.22
C ASP A 96 -2.41 -3.29 22.94
N THR A 97 -2.79 -2.12 22.42
CA THR A 97 -4.19 -1.79 22.08
C THR A 97 -4.71 -2.62 20.90
N VAL A 98 -3.87 -2.85 19.89
CA VAL A 98 -4.17 -3.67 18.71
C VAL A 98 -4.29 -5.14 19.08
N ALA A 99 -3.37 -5.66 19.91
CA ALA A 99 -3.42 -7.04 20.41
C ALA A 99 -4.71 -7.30 21.21
N ASP A 100 -5.10 -6.38 22.11
CA ASP A 100 -6.37 -6.47 22.84
C ASP A 100 -7.58 -6.41 21.88
N SER A 101 -7.54 -5.53 20.87
CA SER A 101 -8.60 -5.43 19.86
C SER A 101 -8.76 -6.73 19.06
N HIS A 102 -7.67 -7.37 18.64
CA HIS A 102 -7.71 -8.67 17.96
C HIS A 102 -8.24 -9.78 18.87
N ALA A 103 -7.80 -9.83 20.13
CA ALA A 103 -8.28 -10.82 21.10
C ALA A 103 -9.80 -10.68 21.33
N ARG A 104 -10.30 -9.43 21.44
CA ARG A 104 -11.74 -9.15 21.59
C ARG A 104 -12.53 -9.41 20.32
N ALA A 105 -11.98 -9.11 19.15
CA ALA A 105 -12.61 -9.47 17.88
C ALA A 105 -12.72 -11.00 17.71
N ALA A 106 -11.72 -11.77 18.17
CA ALA A 106 -11.82 -13.23 18.24
C ALA A 106 -12.92 -13.69 19.21
N ALA A 107 -13.04 -13.06 20.38
CA ALA A 107 -14.12 -13.34 21.34
C ALA A 107 -15.52 -13.01 20.78
N VAL A 108 -15.68 -11.91 20.05
CA VAL A 108 -16.96 -11.58 19.39
C VAL A 108 -17.28 -12.60 18.29
N ARG A 109 -16.28 -13.03 17.50
CA ARG A 109 -16.47 -14.07 16.48
C ARG A 109 -16.89 -15.42 17.09
N SER A 110 -16.35 -15.80 18.25
CA SER A 110 -16.77 -17.02 18.94
C SER A 110 -18.20 -16.92 19.49
N LEU A 111 -18.64 -15.73 19.93
CA LEU A 111 -20.04 -15.47 20.30
C LEU A 111 -20.99 -15.57 19.09
N GLY A 112 -20.54 -15.21 17.90
CA GLY A 112 -21.31 -15.29 16.65
C GLY A 112 -21.87 -16.67 16.34
N GLY A 113 -21.14 -17.75 16.70
CA GLY A 113 -21.61 -19.12 16.56
C GLY A 113 -22.84 -19.46 17.42
N GLY A 114 -23.03 -18.76 18.55
CA GLY A 114 -24.16 -18.94 19.47
C GLY A 114 -25.48 -18.35 18.97
N TYR A 115 -25.45 -17.50 17.94
CA TYR A 115 -26.66 -16.97 17.29
C TYR A 115 -27.19 -17.87 16.16
N THR A 116 -26.52 -18.99 15.87
CA THR A 116 -26.93 -19.89 14.77
C THR A 116 -28.19 -20.68 15.15
N VAL A 117 -29.26 -20.44 14.39
CA VAL A 117 -30.52 -21.18 14.52
C VAL A 117 -30.38 -22.52 13.76
N LYS A 118 -30.35 -23.65 14.48
CA LYS A 118 -30.65 -24.95 13.85
C LYS A 118 -32.16 -25.08 13.65
N GLY A 119 -32.61 -24.94 12.40
CA GLY A 119 -33.99 -25.22 11.96
C GLY A 119 -34.11 -25.18 10.42
N PRO A 120 -34.89 -26.06 9.77
CA PRO A 120 -34.85 -26.23 8.32
C PRO A 120 -35.71 -25.21 7.56
N ARG A 121 -35.17 -24.79 6.42
CA ARG A 121 -35.77 -24.04 5.30
C ARG A 121 -35.94 -22.52 5.51
N ALA A 122 -35.12 -21.79 4.76
CA ALA A 122 -35.16 -20.34 4.59
C ALA A 122 -36.40 -19.86 3.82
N PRO A 123 -36.96 -18.70 4.18
CA PRO A 123 -37.60 -17.80 3.23
C PRO A 123 -36.65 -16.64 2.89
N GLY A 124 -36.49 -16.38 1.60
CA GLY A 124 -35.67 -15.30 1.08
C GLY A 124 -36.17 -13.93 1.52
N VAL A 125 -35.24 -13.05 1.88
CA VAL A 125 -35.48 -11.62 2.04
C VAL A 125 -34.79 -10.91 0.89
N LYS A 126 -35.60 -10.28 0.04
CA LYS A 126 -35.20 -9.35 -1.01
C LYS A 126 -34.57 -8.11 -0.37
N ALA A 127 -33.43 -7.67 -0.90
CA ALA A 127 -32.88 -6.35 -0.66
C ALA A 127 -33.16 -5.47 -1.89
N PHE A 128 -33.83 -4.34 -1.68
CA PHE A 128 -33.77 -3.09 -2.46
C PHE A 128 -34.22 -1.98 -1.49
N ASP A 129 -33.54 -0.84 -1.38
CA ASP A 129 -33.66 0.27 -2.33
C ASP A 129 -32.38 1.15 -2.39
N HIS A 130 -32.37 1.99 -3.40
CA HIS A 130 -31.32 2.58 -4.20
C HIS A 130 -30.72 3.87 -3.63
N THR A 131 -29.40 4.01 -3.79
CA THR A 131 -28.79 5.32 -4.07
C THR A 131 -28.06 5.19 -5.39
N PHE A 132 -28.55 5.89 -6.41
CA PHE A 132 -27.91 6.02 -7.70
C PHE A 132 -26.54 6.70 -7.53
N LYS A 133 -25.49 5.88 -7.36
CA LYS A 133 -24.13 6.30 -7.67
C LYS A 133 -23.96 6.21 -9.18
N ARG A 134 -23.46 7.28 -9.78
CA ARG A 134 -22.99 7.32 -11.18
C ARG A 134 -22.18 6.05 -11.45
N SER A 135 -22.58 5.27 -12.45
CA SER A 135 -21.91 4.01 -12.79
C SER A 135 -20.42 4.26 -13.06
N PRO A 136 -19.53 3.30 -12.72
CA PRO A 136 -18.16 3.30 -13.25
C PRO A 136 -18.20 3.40 -14.78
N ALA A 137 -17.11 3.87 -15.39
CA ALA A 137 -16.91 3.74 -16.83
C ALA A 137 -17.28 2.32 -17.28
N SER A 138 -17.92 2.17 -18.44
CA SER A 138 -18.16 0.83 -18.97
C SER A 138 -16.82 0.13 -19.16
N ALA A 139 -16.78 -1.20 -19.03
CA ALA A 139 -15.56 -1.96 -19.29
C ALA A 139 -14.95 -1.62 -20.67
N ASP A 140 -15.81 -1.21 -21.63
CA ASP A 140 -15.42 -0.76 -22.96
C ASP A 140 -14.69 0.59 -22.95
N GLU A 141 -15.17 1.59 -22.18
CA GLU A 141 -14.51 2.91 -22.07
C GLU A 141 -13.13 2.77 -21.44
N ARG A 142 -13.03 2.01 -20.35
CA ARG A 142 -11.74 1.72 -19.72
C ARG A 142 -10.76 1.03 -20.66
N ARG A 143 -11.27 0.09 -21.46
CA ARG A 143 -10.46 -0.61 -22.45
C ARG A 143 -9.93 0.33 -23.53
N LEU A 144 -10.72 1.31 -23.95
CA LEU A 144 -10.31 2.32 -24.93
C LEU A 144 -9.21 3.22 -24.37
N ASN A 145 -9.35 3.72 -23.14
CA ASN A 145 -8.34 4.55 -22.49
C ASN A 145 -6.98 3.82 -22.38
N GLN A 146 -7.00 2.53 -22.02
CA GLN A 146 -5.80 1.67 -22.01
C GLN A 146 -5.16 1.54 -23.40
N ILE A 147 -5.96 1.33 -24.46
CA ILE A 147 -5.45 1.26 -25.83
C ILE A 147 -4.77 2.57 -26.22
N ASP A 148 -5.39 3.71 -25.91
CA ASP A 148 -4.91 5.02 -26.30
C ASP A 148 -3.63 5.39 -25.54
N ALA A 149 -3.57 5.13 -24.24
CA ALA A 149 -2.37 5.31 -23.42
C ALA A 149 -1.20 4.44 -23.92
N PHE A 150 -1.47 3.18 -24.28
CA PHE A 150 -0.46 2.29 -24.85
C PHE A 150 0.03 2.77 -26.22
N LYS A 151 -0.89 3.19 -27.12
CA LYS A 151 -0.56 3.74 -28.43
C LYS A 151 0.29 5.01 -28.33
N GLN A 152 0.05 5.87 -27.34
CA GLN A 152 0.86 7.07 -27.13
C GLN A 152 2.33 6.75 -26.91
N VAL A 153 2.62 5.65 -26.19
CA VAL A 153 4.00 5.25 -25.85
C VAL A 153 4.65 4.39 -26.94
N PHE A 154 3.88 3.50 -27.58
CA PHE A 154 4.42 2.48 -28.49
C PHE A 154 4.05 2.67 -29.97
N GLY A 155 3.16 3.60 -30.29
CA GLY A 155 2.69 3.83 -31.67
C GLY A 155 1.83 2.71 -32.26
N ARG A 156 1.47 1.69 -31.46
CA ARG A 156 0.67 0.52 -31.89
C ARG A 156 -0.37 0.16 -30.83
N ALA A 157 -1.39 -0.61 -31.22
CA ALA A 157 -2.34 -1.16 -30.27
C ALA A 157 -1.72 -2.32 -29.45
N PRO A 158 -2.20 -2.57 -28.22
CA PRO A 158 -1.81 -3.75 -27.44
C PRO A 158 -2.37 -5.03 -28.06
N VAL A 159 -1.53 -6.06 -28.18
CA VAL A 159 -1.88 -7.35 -28.79
C VAL A 159 -1.52 -8.55 -27.91
N SER A 160 -0.47 -8.44 -27.10
CA SER A 160 -0.01 -9.50 -26.19
C SER A 160 -0.58 -9.34 -24.78
N ALA A 161 -0.45 -10.38 -23.95
CA ALA A 161 -0.79 -10.28 -22.53
C ALA A 161 0.05 -9.21 -21.82
N SER A 162 1.37 -9.18 -22.07
CA SER A 162 2.29 -8.16 -21.57
C SER A 162 1.86 -6.76 -21.98
N ASP A 163 1.45 -6.57 -23.25
CA ASP A 163 0.95 -5.27 -23.72
C ASP A 163 -0.28 -4.81 -22.94
N TRP A 164 -1.21 -5.71 -22.66
CA TRP A 164 -2.43 -5.36 -21.93
C TRP A 164 -2.16 -5.07 -20.45
N THR A 165 -1.22 -5.78 -19.84
CA THR A 165 -0.73 -5.49 -18.50
C THR A 165 -0.10 -4.09 -18.45
N THR A 166 0.74 -3.76 -19.42
CA THR A 166 1.40 -2.45 -19.53
C THR A 166 0.42 -1.33 -19.89
N ALA A 167 -0.57 -1.60 -20.74
CA ALA A 167 -1.64 -0.67 -21.08
C ALA A 167 -2.46 -0.25 -19.85
N ALA A 168 -2.74 -1.20 -18.95
CA ALA A 168 -3.41 -0.90 -17.68
C ALA A 168 -2.57 -0.02 -16.74
N ALA A 169 -1.24 -0.18 -16.76
CA ALA A 169 -0.32 0.66 -15.98
C ALA A 169 -0.16 2.06 -16.57
N LEU A 170 -0.28 2.20 -17.90
CA LEU A 170 -0.14 3.47 -18.61
C LEU A 170 -1.41 4.33 -18.62
N ASP A 171 -2.58 3.74 -18.40
CA ASP A 171 -3.85 4.46 -18.33
C ASP A 171 -3.88 5.38 -17.10
N PRO A 172 -3.87 6.72 -17.28
CA PRO A 172 -3.91 7.66 -16.17
C PRO A 172 -5.32 7.77 -15.57
N THR A 173 -6.36 7.39 -16.32
CA THR A 173 -7.75 7.64 -15.93
C THR A 173 -8.09 6.93 -14.63
N THR A 174 -8.73 7.65 -13.70
CA THR A 174 -9.32 7.05 -12.51
C THR A 174 -10.81 6.76 -12.72
N TYR A 175 -11.24 5.61 -12.22
CA TYR A 175 -12.60 5.09 -12.36
C TYR A 175 -13.31 4.98 -11.01
N ASP A 176 -12.57 4.91 -9.90
CA ASP A 176 -13.11 4.91 -8.56
C ASP A 176 -13.67 6.32 -8.22
N PRO A 177 -14.97 6.45 -7.89
CA PRO A 177 -15.58 7.72 -7.54
C PRO A 177 -14.88 8.46 -6.39
N LYS A 178 -14.11 7.78 -5.54
CA LYS A 178 -13.34 8.42 -4.46
C LYS A 178 -12.32 9.43 -4.97
N PHE A 179 -11.85 9.27 -6.21
CA PHE A 179 -10.86 10.15 -6.82
C PHE A 179 -11.47 11.37 -7.52
N GLN A 180 -12.80 11.51 -7.55
CA GLN A 180 -13.50 12.69 -8.07
C GLN A 180 -13.06 13.11 -9.51
N GLY A 181 -12.61 12.14 -10.32
CA GLY A 181 -12.12 12.39 -11.68
C GLY A 181 -10.71 12.98 -11.77
N VAL A 182 -9.94 12.99 -10.67
CA VAL A 182 -8.52 13.32 -10.70
C VAL A 182 -7.75 12.12 -11.25
N ASP A 183 -7.02 12.33 -12.34
CA ASP A 183 -6.22 11.28 -12.96
C ASP A 183 -4.97 10.93 -12.15
N SER A 184 -4.45 9.73 -12.40
CA SER A 184 -3.17 9.24 -11.90
C SER A 184 -2.02 9.86 -12.71
N GLU A 185 -0.88 10.07 -12.05
CA GLU A 185 0.31 10.58 -12.73
C GLU A 185 1.21 9.41 -13.14
N ILE A 186 1.60 9.38 -14.42
CA ILE A 186 2.38 8.30 -15.02
C ILE A 186 3.73 8.84 -15.52
N ARG A 187 4.81 8.20 -15.11
CA ARG A 187 6.18 8.48 -15.55
C ARG A 187 6.84 7.21 -16.06
N VAL A 188 7.69 7.33 -17.08
CA VAL A 188 8.25 6.17 -17.79
C VAL A 188 9.73 6.34 -18.10
N ALA A 189 10.42 5.22 -18.29
CA ALA A 189 11.77 5.16 -18.85
C ALA A 189 11.91 3.90 -19.72
N ARG A 190 12.59 4.00 -20.86
CA ARG A 190 12.89 2.85 -21.72
C ARG A 190 14.13 2.13 -21.22
N ILE A 191 14.09 0.81 -21.29
CA ILE A 191 15.20 -0.10 -21.01
C ILE A 191 15.40 -1.01 -22.23
N ASP A 192 16.55 -1.67 -22.31
CA ASP A 192 16.73 -2.74 -23.28
C ASP A 192 15.79 -3.91 -22.90
N PRO A 193 15.02 -4.47 -23.85
CA PRO A 193 14.18 -5.63 -23.58
C PRO A 193 14.99 -6.84 -23.09
N VAL A 194 14.40 -7.64 -22.20
CA VAL A 194 14.96 -8.91 -21.72
C VAL A 194 13.96 -10.03 -22.07
N PRO A 195 14.06 -10.62 -23.27
CA PRO A 195 13.06 -11.55 -23.77
C PRO A 195 12.82 -12.74 -22.83
N GLY A 196 11.55 -13.11 -22.67
CA GLY A 196 11.16 -14.26 -21.87
C GLY A 196 10.85 -13.93 -20.40
N GLN A 197 11.13 -12.71 -19.94
CA GLN A 197 10.85 -12.29 -18.56
C GLN A 197 9.46 -11.69 -18.37
N GLY A 198 8.74 -11.34 -19.43
CA GLY A 198 7.37 -10.84 -19.32
C GLY A 198 7.28 -9.50 -18.59
N VAL A 199 6.28 -9.34 -17.73
CA VAL A 199 6.03 -8.11 -16.97
C VAL A 199 6.15 -8.35 -15.48
N VAL A 200 7.01 -7.59 -14.81
CA VAL A 200 7.05 -7.52 -13.35
C VAL A 200 6.16 -6.37 -12.90
N ARG A 201 5.24 -6.65 -11.96
CA ARG A 201 4.32 -5.69 -11.37
C ARG A 201 4.62 -5.54 -9.89
N ALA A 202 5.10 -4.38 -9.49
CA ALA A 202 5.27 -4.01 -8.09
C ALA A 202 4.19 -3.00 -7.70
N SER A 203 3.49 -3.27 -6.59
CA SER A 203 2.45 -2.40 -6.04
C SER A 203 2.74 -2.07 -4.60
N GLN A 204 2.47 -0.81 -4.23
CA GLN A 204 2.51 -0.32 -2.88
C GLN A 204 1.11 0.13 -2.48
N TRP A 205 0.53 -0.47 -1.44
CA TRP A 205 -0.87 -0.24 -1.05
C TRP A 205 -1.04 -0.14 0.45
N ILE A 206 -2.03 0.64 0.84
CA ILE A 206 -2.44 0.82 2.24
C ILE A 206 -3.51 -0.22 2.57
N GLU A 207 -3.18 -1.17 3.44
CA GLU A 207 -4.11 -2.25 3.84
C GLU A 207 -5.38 -1.72 4.53
N GLN A 208 -5.27 -0.59 5.22
CA GLN A 208 -6.37 0.03 5.95
C GLN A 208 -7.34 0.72 4.98
N PRO A 209 -8.62 0.93 5.36
CA PRO A 209 -9.54 1.75 4.60
C PRO A 209 -9.20 3.25 4.68
N TRP A 210 -8.49 3.67 5.72
CA TRP A 210 -8.02 5.05 5.88
C TRP A 210 -6.81 5.12 6.82
N VAL A 211 -6.06 6.21 6.73
CA VAL A 211 -4.89 6.50 7.56
C VAL A 211 -4.89 7.95 8.05
N ASN A 212 -4.28 8.21 9.20
CA ASN A 212 -4.14 9.53 9.79
C ASN A 212 -3.04 10.34 9.09
N ARG A 213 -3.34 11.60 8.78
CA ARG A 213 -2.40 12.63 8.32
C ARG A 213 -2.64 13.90 9.13
N LEU A 214 -1.77 14.19 10.10
CA LEU A 214 -1.76 15.40 10.98
C LEU A 214 -3.06 16.25 10.95
N GLY A 215 -4.12 15.78 11.63
CA GLY A 215 -5.40 16.50 11.75
C GLY A 215 -6.49 16.13 10.73
N SER A 216 -6.14 15.35 9.71
CA SER A 216 -7.02 14.80 8.67
C SER A 216 -6.83 13.29 8.52
N HIS A 217 -7.63 12.66 7.66
CA HIS A 217 -7.50 11.25 7.29
C HIS A 217 -7.47 11.12 5.78
N ASP A 218 -6.63 10.22 5.26
CA ASP A 218 -6.58 9.89 3.83
C ASP A 218 -7.14 8.50 3.60
N ALA A 219 -7.80 8.31 2.46
CA ALA A 219 -8.29 7.02 2.01
C ALA A 219 -7.12 6.04 1.82
N GLY A 220 -7.26 4.84 2.35
CA GLY A 220 -6.38 3.72 2.03
C GLY A 220 -6.90 2.91 0.84
N ASN A 221 -6.51 1.64 0.76
CA ASN A 221 -6.97 0.72 -0.30
C ASN A 221 -7.92 -0.36 0.22
N ASP A 222 -8.01 -0.57 1.54
CA ASP A 222 -8.91 -1.56 2.16
C ASP A 222 -8.77 -2.97 1.57
N ARG A 223 -7.52 -3.42 1.37
CA ARG A 223 -7.25 -4.72 0.74
C ARG A 223 -6.01 -5.41 1.28
N GLY A 224 -5.98 -6.73 1.08
CA GLY A 224 -4.77 -7.53 1.22
C GLY A 224 -4.00 -7.70 -0.10
N PRO A 225 -2.96 -8.55 -0.09
CA PRO A 225 -2.24 -8.92 -1.29
C PRO A 225 -3.15 -9.51 -2.37
N ASN A 226 -2.96 -9.10 -3.63
CA ASN A 226 -3.78 -9.55 -4.74
C ASN A 226 -2.92 -9.73 -6.02
N PRO A 227 -2.69 -10.98 -6.49
CA PRO A 227 -1.92 -11.22 -7.71
C PRO A 227 -2.57 -10.65 -8.98
N ARG A 228 -3.83 -10.23 -8.91
CA ARG A 228 -4.57 -9.58 -10.01
C ARG A 228 -5.01 -8.17 -9.62
N PHE A 229 -4.23 -7.48 -8.79
CA PHE A 229 -4.55 -6.12 -8.40
C PHE A 229 -4.73 -5.24 -9.64
N ASP A 230 -5.68 -4.33 -9.54
CA ASP A 230 -5.82 -3.26 -10.50
C ASP A 230 -4.81 -2.15 -10.17
N PRO A 231 -4.07 -1.57 -11.13
CA PRO A 231 -3.12 -0.51 -10.80
C PRO A 231 -3.78 0.73 -10.17
N GLU A 232 -5.09 0.97 -10.36
CA GLU A 232 -5.83 2.02 -9.63
C GLU A 232 -6.07 1.66 -8.15
N ASP A 233 -6.15 0.37 -7.82
CA ASP A 233 -6.34 -0.12 -6.46
C ASP A 233 -5.00 -0.21 -5.68
N THR A 234 -4.17 0.82 -5.83
CA THR A 234 -2.84 0.93 -5.21
C THR A 234 -2.57 2.39 -4.84
N LYS A 235 -1.43 2.70 -4.21
CA LYS A 235 -0.94 4.08 -4.07
C LYS A 235 0.11 4.40 -5.12
N VAL A 236 1.08 3.50 -5.25
CA VAL A 236 2.18 3.63 -6.18
C VAL A 236 2.43 2.28 -6.82
N THR A 237 2.65 2.25 -8.12
CA THR A 237 3.10 1.03 -8.80
C THR A 237 4.34 1.30 -9.64
N THR A 238 5.13 0.25 -9.78
CA THR A 238 6.21 0.18 -10.75
C THR A 238 6.04 -1.09 -11.57
N TYR A 239 5.92 -0.94 -12.88
CA TYR A 239 5.84 -2.06 -13.82
C TYR A 239 7.15 -2.09 -14.63
N ILE A 240 7.76 -3.26 -14.74
CA ILE A 240 8.91 -3.51 -15.61
C ILE A 240 8.44 -4.47 -16.68
N ASP A 241 8.17 -3.94 -17.86
CA ASP A 241 7.83 -4.72 -19.03
C ASP A 241 9.12 -5.03 -19.79
N TYR A 242 9.68 -6.21 -19.50
CA TYR A 242 10.89 -6.69 -20.15
C TYR A 242 10.66 -7.06 -21.62
N ASP A 243 9.43 -7.38 -22.01
CA ASP A 243 9.13 -7.73 -23.40
C ASP A 243 9.11 -6.47 -24.29
N ASN A 244 8.52 -5.37 -23.80
CA ASN A 244 8.44 -4.10 -24.53
C ASN A 244 9.55 -3.10 -24.19
N GLY A 245 10.43 -3.41 -23.22
CA GLY A 245 11.56 -2.57 -22.85
C GLY A 245 11.15 -1.25 -22.21
N ILE A 246 10.23 -1.29 -21.24
CA ILE A 246 9.80 -0.08 -20.52
C ILE A 246 9.64 -0.32 -19.02
N VAL A 247 9.93 0.72 -18.25
CA VAL A 247 9.55 0.83 -16.85
C VAL A 247 8.49 1.92 -16.72
N VAL A 248 7.37 1.60 -16.07
CA VAL A 248 6.26 2.52 -15.80
C VAL A 248 6.15 2.74 -14.31
N MET A 249 6.22 3.98 -13.85
CA MET A 249 5.94 4.39 -12.49
C MET A 249 4.62 5.17 -12.47
N ARG A 250 3.68 4.74 -11.64
CA ARG A 250 2.36 5.35 -11.51
C ARG A 250 2.12 5.76 -10.07
N GLN A 251 1.61 6.97 -9.87
CA GLN A 251 1.10 7.43 -8.59
C GLN A 251 -0.40 7.73 -8.70
N ASN A 252 -1.20 7.06 -7.89
CA ASN A 252 -2.63 7.34 -7.79
C ASN A 252 -2.90 8.55 -6.90
N PRO A 253 -4.05 9.23 -7.08
CA PRO A 253 -4.40 10.35 -6.23
C PRO A 253 -4.50 9.97 -4.75
N SER A 254 -4.18 10.93 -3.90
CA SER A 254 -4.50 10.90 -2.48
C SER A 254 -5.84 11.58 -2.27
N ALA A 255 -6.73 10.95 -1.51
CA ALA A 255 -8.06 11.47 -1.21
C ALA A 255 -8.20 11.69 0.30
N GLU A 256 -8.33 12.94 0.71
CA GLU A 256 -8.67 13.32 2.08
C GLU A 256 -10.15 13.00 2.34
N LEU A 257 -10.43 12.35 3.47
CA LEU A 257 -11.75 11.94 3.87
C LEU A 257 -12.31 12.82 4.99
N ASN A 258 -13.60 13.14 4.88
CA ASN A 258 -14.39 13.70 5.98
C ASN A 258 -14.70 12.61 7.02
N ILE A 259 -15.30 13.03 8.14
CA ILE A 259 -15.70 12.14 9.24
C ILE A 259 -16.72 11.06 8.81
N ASP A 260 -17.49 11.33 7.76
CA ASP A 260 -18.46 10.40 7.15
C ASP A 260 -17.83 9.48 6.09
N GLY A 261 -16.52 9.61 5.85
CA GLY A 261 -15.78 8.85 4.85
C GLY A 261 -15.91 9.36 3.42
N ALA A 262 -16.57 10.51 3.19
CA ALA A 262 -16.65 11.11 1.87
C ALA A 262 -15.34 11.82 1.48
N PRO A 263 -14.86 11.71 0.23
CA PRO A 263 -13.71 12.46 -0.24
C PRO A 263 -14.00 13.96 -0.26
N VAL A 264 -13.08 14.76 0.26
CA VAL A 264 -13.19 16.23 0.38
C VAL A 264 -12.23 16.92 -0.56
N ARG A 265 -11.01 16.40 -0.61
CA ARG A 265 -9.92 16.94 -1.40
C ARG A 265 -9.16 15.78 -2.00
N VAL A 266 -8.98 15.83 -3.32
CA VAL A 266 -8.25 14.82 -4.07
C VAL A 266 -7.13 15.53 -4.83
N GLU A 267 -5.90 15.09 -4.62
CA GLU A 267 -4.73 15.62 -5.29
C GLU A 267 -3.81 14.47 -5.72
N VAL A 268 -3.12 14.63 -6.83
CA VAL A 268 -2.12 13.69 -7.32
C VAL A 268 -0.74 14.35 -7.29
N GLY A 269 0.23 13.61 -6.76
CA GLY A 269 1.63 14.03 -6.74
C GLY A 269 2.34 13.56 -8.01
N VAL A 270 3.48 14.16 -8.32
CA VAL A 270 4.35 13.68 -9.39
C VAL A 270 5.38 12.71 -8.82
N PRO A 271 5.33 11.41 -9.16
CA PRO A 271 6.33 10.47 -8.70
C PRO A 271 7.68 10.80 -9.34
N GLN A 272 8.74 10.67 -8.55
CA GLN A 272 10.12 10.92 -8.95
C GLN A 272 10.95 9.66 -8.77
N GLY A 273 12.05 9.58 -9.50
CA GLY A 273 12.91 8.41 -9.44
C GLY A 273 13.82 8.28 -10.63
N SER A 274 14.63 7.25 -10.61
CA SER A 274 15.59 6.95 -11.66
C SER A 274 15.68 5.46 -11.92
N VAL A 275 15.94 5.10 -13.17
CA VAL A 275 16.16 3.73 -13.63
C VAL A 275 17.60 3.56 -14.09
N THR A 276 18.20 2.44 -13.73
CA THR A 276 19.50 2.00 -14.25
C THR A 276 19.38 0.54 -14.66
N GLN A 277 19.98 0.16 -15.78
CA GLN A 277 19.97 -1.23 -16.26
C GLN A 277 21.41 -1.76 -16.34
N ALA A 278 21.63 -2.97 -15.82
CA ALA A 278 22.90 -3.67 -15.89
C ALA A 278 22.98 -4.57 -17.14
N PRO A 279 24.19 -4.98 -17.58
CA PRO A 279 24.36 -5.81 -18.78
C PRO A 279 23.65 -7.18 -18.76
N ASP A 280 23.36 -7.72 -17.57
CA ASP A 280 22.63 -8.98 -17.40
C ASP A 280 21.09 -8.81 -17.49
N GLY A 281 20.63 -7.59 -17.78
CA GLY A 281 19.22 -7.24 -17.85
C GLY A 281 18.62 -6.79 -16.52
N SER A 282 19.38 -6.82 -15.41
CA SER A 282 18.90 -6.36 -14.11
C SER A 282 18.55 -4.88 -14.13
N VAL A 283 17.44 -4.52 -13.50
CA VAL A 283 16.94 -3.15 -13.45
C VAL A 283 16.94 -2.66 -12.01
N ARG A 284 17.65 -1.57 -11.72
CA ARG A 284 17.60 -0.85 -10.46
C ARG A 284 16.67 0.35 -10.59
N ILE A 285 15.75 0.49 -9.65
CA ILE A 285 14.74 1.54 -9.62
C ILE A 285 14.80 2.23 -8.27
N LYS A 286 15.19 3.50 -8.30
CA LYS A 286 14.97 4.43 -7.20
C LYS A 286 13.64 5.11 -7.41
N TYR A 287 12.79 5.13 -6.40
CA TYR A 287 11.47 5.72 -6.48
C TYR A 287 11.17 6.58 -5.25
N ASP A 288 10.36 7.61 -5.47
CA ASP A 288 9.84 8.50 -4.45
C ASP A 288 8.46 8.99 -4.89
N ALA A 289 7.46 8.76 -4.04
CA ALA A 289 6.11 9.26 -4.21
C ALA A 289 5.64 9.88 -2.90
N ALA A 290 5.66 11.22 -2.86
CA ALA A 290 5.15 11.99 -1.75
C ALA A 290 3.62 12.10 -1.80
N ASN A 291 2.98 12.13 -0.62
CA ASN A 291 1.57 12.48 -0.52
C ASN A 291 1.38 13.98 -0.82
N PRO A 292 0.68 14.38 -1.89
CA PRO A 292 0.51 15.78 -2.25
C PRO A 292 -0.28 16.59 -1.20
N LEU A 293 -1.10 15.90 -0.39
CA LEU A 293 -1.91 16.50 0.67
C LEU A 293 -1.14 16.70 1.99
N ALA A 294 0.09 16.16 2.08
CA ALA A 294 0.96 16.35 3.23
C ALA A 294 1.66 17.71 3.18
N PRO A 295 2.00 18.32 4.32
CA PRO A 295 2.73 19.59 4.33
C PRO A 295 4.05 19.47 3.56
N GLY A 296 4.31 20.38 2.62
CA GLY A 296 5.44 20.27 1.68
C GLY A 296 6.82 20.10 2.35
N VAL A 297 7.04 20.70 3.53
CA VAL A 297 8.28 20.54 4.30
C VAL A 297 8.54 19.11 4.79
N SER A 298 7.47 18.32 4.95
CA SER A 298 7.57 16.93 5.43
C SER A 298 7.97 15.95 4.33
N ALA A 299 7.80 16.34 3.07
CA ALA A 299 8.11 15.53 1.89
C ALA A 299 9.28 16.11 1.06
N ASP A 300 9.84 17.26 1.41
CA ASP A 300 10.94 17.88 0.66
C ASP A 300 12.25 17.09 0.85
N PRO A 301 12.87 16.57 -0.22
CA PRO A 301 14.17 15.89 -0.15
C PRO A 301 15.31 16.79 0.32
N ARG A 302 15.18 18.12 0.20
CA ARG A 302 16.14 19.12 0.70
C ARG A 302 15.71 19.72 2.04
N GLY A 303 14.59 19.27 2.58
CA GLY A 303 14.03 19.72 3.86
C GLY A 303 14.79 19.16 5.07
N PRO A 304 14.41 19.57 6.29
CA PRO A 304 15.10 19.19 7.52
C PRO A 304 15.02 17.68 7.83
N LEU A 305 14.10 16.94 7.19
CA LEU A 305 13.97 15.49 7.33
C LEU A 305 14.87 14.71 6.36
N GLY A 306 15.39 15.33 5.29
CA GLY A 306 16.30 14.68 4.33
C GLY A 306 15.77 13.34 3.80
N SER A 307 16.48 12.25 4.11
CA SER A 307 16.12 10.87 3.76
C SER A 307 14.97 10.28 4.59
N HIS A 308 14.60 10.91 5.70
CA HIS A 308 13.53 10.49 6.62
C HIS A 308 12.21 11.24 6.36
N ARG A 309 12.05 11.77 5.14
CA ARG A 309 10.84 12.49 4.70
C ARG A 309 9.63 11.55 4.62
N LEU A 310 8.44 12.10 4.80
CA LEU A 310 7.15 11.41 4.74
C LEU A 310 6.72 11.17 3.29
N SER A 311 7.48 10.34 2.58
CA SER A 311 7.21 9.90 1.22
C SER A 311 7.35 8.39 1.13
N VAL A 312 6.63 7.75 0.22
CA VAL A 312 6.84 6.34 -0.10
C VAL A 312 8.05 6.24 -1.03
N ASN A 313 9.18 5.75 -0.53
CA ASN A 313 10.42 5.73 -1.30
C ASN A 313 11.25 4.46 -1.09
N GLY A 314 12.18 4.22 -2.01
CA GLY A 314 13.06 3.07 -1.96
C GLY A 314 14.01 2.98 -3.15
N ASP A 315 14.84 1.94 -3.10
CA ASP A 315 15.84 1.59 -4.10
C ASP A 315 15.83 0.06 -4.23
N LEU A 316 15.19 -0.43 -5.29
CA LEU A 316 14.97 -1.85 -5.52
C LEU A 316 15.69 -2.30 -6.80
N VAL A 317 16.29 -3.48 -6.74
CA VAL A 317 16.91 -4.18 -7.86
C VAL A 317 16.04 -5.37 -8.23
N PHE A 318 15.71 -5.46 -9.51
CA PHE A 318 14.98 -6.56 -10.12
C PHE A 318 15.95 -7.32 -11.01
N THR A 319 16.30 -8.53 -10.60
CA THR A 319 17.31 -9.36 -11.27
C THR A 319 16.62 -10.50 -12.02
N PRO A 320 16.61 -10.50 -13.36
CA PRO A 320 16.15 -11.63 -14.15
C PRO A 320 16.91 -12.91 -13.85
N GLY A 321 16.22 -14.04 -13.85
CA GLY A 321 16.80 -15.36 -13.62
C GLY A 321 16.06 -16.47 -14.35
N PRO A 322 16.62 -17.69 -14.38
CA PRO A 322 15.97 -18.85 -15.00
C PRO A 322 14.66 -19.25 -14.31
N ASP A 323 14.53 -18.99 -13.00
CA ASP A 323 13.33 -19.25 -12.21
C ASP A 323 12.40 -18.02 -12.13
N GLY A 324 12.64 -17.02 -12.97
CA GLY A 324 11.99 -15.72 -12.96
C GLY A 324 12.78 -14.66 -12.19
N VAL A 325 12.19 -13.47 -12.07
CA VAL A 325 12.83 -12.30 -11.45
C VAL A 325 12.94 -12.49 -9.94
N HIS A 326 14.04 -11.99 -9.38
CA HIS A 326 14.27 -11.83 -7.95
C HIS A 326 14.34 -10.34 -7.58
N VAL A 327 13.97 -9.99 -6.34
CA VAL A 327 13.91 -8.59 -5.87
C VAL A 327 14.75 -8.42 -4.62
N ASP A 328 15.62 -7.43 -4.63
CA ASP A 328 16.46 -7.03 -3.50
C ASP A 328 16.47 -5.51 -3.35
N GLY A 329 16.88 -5.00 -2.19
CA GLY A 329 17.18 -3.58 -2.00
C GLY A 329 16.65 -3.02 -0.69
N THR A 330 16.28 -1.75 -0.69
CA THR A 330 15.81 -1.03 0.49
C THR A 330 14.52 -0.28 0.19
N ARG A 331 13.58 -0.25 1.13
CA ARG A 331 12.33 0.49 0.97
C ARG A 331 11.84 1.03 2.30
N THR A 332 10.94 2.00 2.26
CA THR A 332 10.26 2.49 3.46
C THR A 332 9.48 1.38 4.17
N ASP A 333 9.37 1.45 5.50
CA ASP A 333 8.61 0.49 6.34
C ASP A 333 7.08 0.56 6.14
N TYR A 334 6.64 1.47 5.26
CA TYR A 334 5.25 1.69 4.90
C TYR A 334 5.17 2.23 3.46
N PRO A 335 4.13 1.87 2.68
CA PRO A 335 3.03 0.96 3.00
C PRO A 335 3.42 -0.51 2.71
N SER A 336 2.48 -1.43 2.48
CA SER A 336 2.81 -2.81 2.09
C SER A 336 3.28 -2.87 0.63
N LEU A 337 4.17 -3.81 0.28
CA LEU A 337 4.68 -4.06 -1.07
C LEU A 337 4.34 -5.48 -1.53
N GLU A 338 3.94 -5.61 -2.78
CA GLU A 338 3.69 -6.89 -3.44
C GLU A 338 4.31 -6.83 -4.83
N VAL A 339 4.98 -7.90 -5.21
CA VAL A 339 5.62 -8.04 -6.51
C VAL A 339 5.20 -9.36 -7.12
N TYR A 340 4.67 -9.28 -8.33
CA TYR A 340 4.31 -10.42 -9.16
C TYR A 340 5.02 -10.33 -10.50
N GLN A 341 5.25 -11.48 -11.13
CA GLN A 341 5.77 -11.57 -12.49
C GLN A 341 4.77 -12.32 -13.36
N ASP A 342 4.27 -11.68 -14.40
CA ASP A 342 3.46 -12.30 -15.45
C ASP A 342 4.40 -12.78 -16.54
N LEU A 343 4.53 -14.09 -16.70
CA LEU A 343 5.38 -14.71 -17.70
C LEU A 343 4.70 -14.75 -19.07
N PRO A 344 5.47 -14.76 -20.18
CA PRO A 344 4.89 -14.80 -21.54
C PRO A 344 3.96 -15.98 -21.81
N GLY A 345 4.11 -17.09 -21.06
CA GLY A 345 3.21 -18.25 -21.11
C GLY A 345 1.84 -18.05 -20.44
N GLY A 346 1.56 -16.86 -19.90
CA GLY A 346 0.29 -16.50 -19.26
C GLY A 346 0.17 -16.89 -17.79
N SER A 347 1.23 -17.45 -17.18
CA SER A 347 1.27 -17.73 -15.74
C SER A 347 1.76 -16.51 -14.96
N THR A 348 1.20 -16.30 -13.77
CA THR A 348 1.66 -15.29 -12.82
C THR A 348 2.37 -15.96 -11.66
N ARG A 349 3.56 -15.46 -11.31
CA ARG A 349 4.36 -15.87 -10.16
C ARG A 349 4.35 -14.79 -9.09
N THR A 350 4.21 -15.18 -7.83
CA THR A 350 4.51 -14.30 -6.69
C THR A 350 6.02 -14.22 -6.51
N VAL A 351 6.56 -13.01 -6.56
CA VAL A 351 7.99 -12.75 -6.38
C VAL A 351 8.28 -12.32 -4.94
N LEU A 352 7.50 -11.38 -4.42
CA LEU A 352 7.66 -10.83 -3.07
C LEU A 352 6.31 -10.39 -2.52
N ILE A 353 6.02 -10.70 -1.25
CA ILE A 353 4.98 -10.02 -0.47
C ILE A 353 5.67 -9.54 0.80
N ASP A 354 5.65 -8.23 1.02
CA ASP A 354 6.32 -7.55 2.10
C ASP A 354 5.35 -6.59 2.81
N PRO A 355 4.67 -7.04 3.88
CA PRO A 355 3.69 -6.23 4.60
C PRO A 355 4.32 -4.99 5.23
N ALA A 356 3.55 -3.92 5.36
CA ALA A 356 3.95 -2.76 6.14
C ALA A 356 4.32 -3.18 7.57
N GLN A 357 5.37 -2.57 8.13
CA GLN A 357 5.83 -2.90 9.48
C GLN A 357 4.75 -2.63 10.55
N ALA A 358 3.79 -1.74 10.27
CA ALA A 358 2.60 -1.52 11.08
C ALA A 358 1.34 -1.43 10.19
N GLY A 359 0.42 -2.38 10.36
CA GLY A 359 -0.92 -2.36 9.76
C GLY A 359 -1.92 -1.44 10.48
N SER A 360 -1.47 -0.30 11.01
CA SER A 360 -2.31 0.63 11.77
C SER A 360 -2.65 1.88 10.96
N THR A 361 -3.76 2.56 11.30
CA THR A 361 -4.13 3.83 10.66
C THR A 361 -3.12 4.95 10.91
N ASN A 362 -2.23 4.82 11.91
CA ASN A 362 -1.11 5.74 12.13
C ASN A 362 0.19 5.32 11.44
N GLY A 363 0.18 4.21 10.68
CA GLY A 363 1.35 3.66 10.01
C GLY A 363 2.18 4.69 9.24
N PRO A 364 1.58 5.57 8.41
CA PRO A 364 2.34 6.57 7.68
C PRO A 364 3.21 7.47 8.57
N LEU A 365 2.67 7.96 9.68
CA LEU A 365 3.37 8.91 10.55
C LEU A 365 4.59 8.29 11.23
N PHE A 366 4.52 7.00 11.56
CA PHE A 366 5.53 6.32 12.37
C PHE A 366 6.51 5.50 11.55
N ASN A 367 6.18 5.12 10.32
CA ASN A 367 6.97 4.17 9.54
C ASN A 367 7.54 4.74 8.24
N LEU A 368 6.94 5.78 7.64
CA LEU A 368 7.50 6.41 6.43
C LEU A 368 8.93 6.96 6.62
N PRO A 369 9.33 7.47 7.80
CA PRO A 369 10.72 7.90 8.02
C PRO A 369 11.76 6.78 8.06
N PHE A 370 11.35 5.51 8.12
CA PHE A 370 12.22 4.37 8.35
C PHE A 370 12.22 3.42 7.16
N HIS A 371 13.27 2.60 7.06
CA HIS A 371 13.52 1.68 5.95
C HIS A 371 14.01 0.33 6.46
N HIS A 372 13.72 -0.71 5.70
CA HIS A 372 14.27 -2.04 5.88
C HIS A 372 14.80 -2.61 4.56
N GLU A 373 15.57 -3.69 4.68
CA GLU A 373 16.13 -4.42 3.56
C GLU A 373 15.17 -5.52 3.09
N VAL A 374 15.07 -5.66 1.77
CA VAL A 374 14.44 -6.79 1.08
C VAL A 374 15.52 -7.67 0.49
N GLY A 375 15.40 -8.98 0.66
CA GLY A 375 16.34 -9.95 0.11
C GLY A 375 17.75 -9.75 0.68
N ILE A 376 18.76 -9.61 -0.19
CA ILE A 376 20.15 -9.33 0.23
C ILE A 376 20.42 -7.84 0.49
N GLY A 377 19.38 -7.00 0.41
CA GLY A 377 19.45 -5.58 0.76
C GLY A 377 20.35 -4.77 -0.17
N GLY A 378 21.04 -3.78 0.38
CA GLY A 378 21.89 -2.87 -0.39
C GLY A 378 23.08 -3.54 -1.09
N LYS A 379 23.40 -4.79 -0.77
CA LYS A 379 24.45 -5.56 -1.47
C LYS A 379 24.12 -5.78 -2.94
N ALA A 380 22.84 -5.79 -3.31
CA ALA A 380 22.41 -5.90 -4.70
C ALA A 380 22.77 -4.67 -5.55
N PHE A 381 23.20 -3.56 -4.95
CA PHE A 381 23.56 -2.33 -5.67
C PHE A 381 24.96 -2.38 -6.28
N ALA A 382 25.83 -3.29 -5.81
CA ALA A 382 27.23 -3.35 -6.23
C ALA A 382 27.45 -3.46 -7.76
N PRO A 383 26.68 -4.27 -8.52
CA PRO A 383 26.81 -4.31 -9.98
C PRO A 383 26.49 -2.98 -10.66
N PHE A 384 25.67 -2.13 -10.04
CA PHE A 384 25.30 -0.82 -10.56
C PHE A 384 26.31 0.25 -10.14
N ASP A 385 26.76 0.23 -8.88
CA ASP A 385 27.69 1.22 -8.34
C ASP A 385 29.12 1.05 -8.89
N HIS A 386 29.46 -0.15 -9.36
CA HIS A 386 30.78 -0.48 -9.91
C HIS A 386 30.73 -1.04 -11.33
N GLY A 387 29.58 -1.00 -12.02
CA GLY A 387 29.40 -1.60 -13.35
C GLY A 387 29.88 -0.73 -14.51
N GLY A 388 30.15 0.55 -14.29
CA GLY A 388 30.52 1.51 -15.33
C GLY A 388 32.01 1.47 -15.72
N ASN A 389 32.41 2.51 -16.45
CA ASN A 389 33.75 2.65 -17.00
C ASN A 389 34.80 2.79 -15.90
N TRP A 390 35.99 2.25 -16.17
CA TRP A 390 37.16 2.41 -15.33
C TRP A 390 37.61 3.88 -15.32
N ASN A 391 37.78 4.44 -14.12
CA ASN A 391 38.34 5.77 -13.93
C ASN A 391 39.83 5.66 -13.54
N PRO A 392 40.76 5.87 -14.49
CA PRO A 392 42.20 5.68 -14.24
C PRO A 392 42.78 6.73 -13.28
N ARG A 393 42.07 7.83 -12.99
CA ARG A 393 42.54 8.85 -12.05
C ARG A 393 42.33 8.46 -10.59
N PHE A 394 41.30 7.67 -10.32
CA PHE A 394 40.92 7.30 -8.96
C PHE A 394 41.01 5.79 -8.71
N ASP A 395 41.44 5.01 -9.70
CA ASP A 395 41.57 3.54 -9.62
C ASP A 395 40.27 2.84 -9.17
N VAL A 396 39.12 3.37 -9.62
CA VAL A 396 37.79 2.85 -9.30
C VAL A 396 36.91 2.76 -10.55
N ARG A 397 35.95 1.83 -10.56
CA ARG A 397 34.89 1.82 -11.56
C ARG A 397 33.83 2.86 -11.21
N SER A 398 33.34 3.57 -12.22
CA SER A 398 32.24 4.52 -12.07
C SER A 398 30.91 3.78 -11.97
N PRO A 399 29.87 4.37 -11.35
CA PRO A 399 28.52 3.82 -11.41
C PRO A 399 27.98 3.78 -12.85
N LEU A 400 27.05 2.87 -13.11
CA LEU A 400 26.23 2.89 -14.32
C LEU A 400 25.37 4.17 -14.34
N PRO A 401 25.15 4.78 -15.52
CA PRO A 401 24.37 6.00 -15.63
C PRO A 401 22.90 5.74 -15.26
N ALA A 402 22.37 6.54 -14.34
CA ALA A 402 20.95 6.56 -14.02
C ALA A 402 20.19 7.49 -14.98
N THR A 403 18.96 7.11 -15.31
CA THR A 403 18.05 7.91 -16.13
C THR A 403 16.81 8.22 -15.33
N ASP A 404 16.50 9.50 -15.16
CA ASP A 404 15.30 9.92 -14.46
C ASP A 404 14.06 9.52 -15.26
N PHE A 405 12.98 9.18 -14.56
CA PHE A 405 11.70 8.95 -15.21
C PHE A 405 11.21 10.23 -15.92
N GLY A 406 10.62 10.08 -17.11
CA GLY A 406 10.10 11.18 -17.91
C GLY A 406 8.62 11.01 -18.27
N PRO A 407 8.06 11.95 -19.04
CA PRO A 407 6.66 11.88 -19.48
C PRO A 407 6.44 10.77 -20.53
N THR A 408 5.22 10.27 -20.63
CA THR A 408 4.83 9.21 -21.58
C THR A 408 4.93 9.60 -23.04
N VAL A 409 4.84 10.89 -23.37
CA VAL A 409 4.95 11.41 -24.75
C VAL A 409 6.37 11.36 -25.32
N ALA A 410 7.38 11.37 -24.44
CA ALA A 410 8.78 11.32 -24.83
C ALA A 410 9.58 10.54 -23.76
N PRO A 411 9.41 9.20 -23.71
CA PRO A 411 10.06 8.38 -22.69
C PRO A 411 11.59 8.46 -22.82
N PRO A 412 12.32 8.88 -21.77
CA PRO A 412 13.79 8.86 -21.78
C PRO A 412 14.29 7.42 -21.84
N ALA A 413 15.47 7.20 -22.43
CA ALA A 413 16.05 5.88 -22.58
C ALA A 413 17.27 5.70 -21.69
N VAL A 414 17.29 4.61 -20.93
CA VAL A 414 18.46 4.16 -20.18
C VAL A 414 19.57 3.83 -21.17
N PRO A 415 20.81 4.31 -20.96
CA PRO A 415 21.93 3.99 -21.83
C PRO A 415 22.13 2.47 -21.94
N SER A 416 22.15 1.94 -23.17
CA SER A 416 22.35 0.52 -23.39
C SER A 416 23.72 0.09 -22.83
N PRO A 417 23.77 -0.92 -21.95
CA PRO A 417 25.03 -1.44 -21.42
C PRO A 417 25.94 -2.04 -22.51
N SER A 418 25.36 -2.37 -23.68
CA SER A 418 26.06 -2.95 -24.82
C SER A 418 26.79 -1.94 -25.72
N GLY A 419 26.67 -0.64 -25.44
CA GLY A 419 27.34 0.41 -26.21
C GLY A 419 26.76 0.66 -27.61
N ARG A 420 25.60 0.10 -27.95
CA ARG A 420 24.91 0.44 -29.20
C ARG A 420 24.16 1.76 -29.06
N PRO A 421 24.45 2.78 -29.88
CA PRO A 421 23.60 3.97 -29.98
C PRO A 421 22.20 3.52 -30.44
N GLY A 422 21.15 4.01 -29.78
CA GLY A 422 19.76 3.69 -30.09
C GLY A 422 19.46 3.82 -31.58
N GLY A 423 19.05 2.71 -32.19
CA GLY A 423 18.59 2.69 -33.57
C GLY A 423 17.28 3.47 -33.69
N VAL A 424 17.27 4.44 -34.60
CA VAL A 424 16.07 5.16 -35.04
C VAL A 424 15.03 4.15 -35.53
N PRO A 425 13.74 4.27 -35.18
CA PRO A 425 12.72 3.35 -35.65
C PRO A 425 12.58 3.47 -37.17
N ALA A 426 12.51 2.31 -37.84
CA ALA A 426 12.16 2.18 -39.25
C ALA A 426 10.65 2.27 -39.45
#